data_AF-A0A7W8UM95-F1
#
_entry.id   AF-A0A7W8UM95-F1
#
_cell.length_a   1.000
_cell.length_b   1.000
_cell.length_c   1.000
_cell.angle_alpha   90.00
_cell.angle_beta   90.00
_cell.angle_gamma   90.00
#
_symmetry.space_group_name_H-M   'P 1'
#
loop_
_entity.id
_entity.type
_entity.pdbx_description
1 polymer ?
#
loop_
_entity_poly.entity_id
_entity_poly.type
_entity_poly.pdbx_seq_one_letter_code
_entity_poly.pdbx_strand_id
1 'polypeptide(L)' 'MSERINLEYQVAELFRLKMEEFADWCAEHWTVTELQAKADNIFDGKPPGFREGYNDAMRHIRGAVDCFLEDRP' A
#
# COMPACT_ATOMS: atom_id res chain seq x y z
N MET A 1 -26.16 27.59 12.53
CA MET A 1 -25.46 27.82 11.25
C MET A 1 -25.28 26.46 10.61
N SER A 2 -25.98 26.16 9.51
CA SER A 2 -25.82 24.88 8.81
C SER A 2 -24.42 24.83 8.22
N GLU A 3 -23.56 23.95 8.71
CA GLU A 3 -22.35 23.56 8.00
C GLU A 3 -22.77 23.15 6.60
N ARG A 4 -22.34 23.90 5.59
CA ARG A 4 -22.56 23.50 4.21
C ARG A 4 -21.73 22.25 4.00
N ILE A 5 -22.40 21.13 3.77
CA ILE A 5 -21.75 19.86 3.42
C ILE A 5 -20.94 20.10 2.15
N ASN A 6 -19.61 20.03 2.27
CA ASN A 6 -18.73 19.97 1.11
C ASN A 6 -18.54 18.50 0.74
N LEU A 7 -19.42 18.00 -0.13
CA LEU A 7 -19.43 16.61 -0.57
C LEU A 7 -18.12 16.23 -1.27
N GLU A 8 -17.51 17.15 -2.02
CA GLU A 8 -16.26 16.91 -2.72
C GLU A 8 -15.12 16.62 -1.73
N TYR A 9 -15.00 17.44 -0.69
CA TYR A 9 -14.04 17.22 0.39
C TYR A 9 -14.30 15.90 1.12
N GLN A 10 -15.56 15.60 1.46
CA GLN A 10 -15.90 14.37 2.18
C GLN A 10 -15.62 13.11 1.36
N VAL A 11 -15.87 13.14 0.05
CA VAL A 11 -15.56 12.02 -0.86
C VAL A 11 -14.05 11.86 -1.01
N ALA A 12 -13.31 12.96 -1.13
CA ALA A 12 -11.85 12.92 -1.21
C ALA A 12 -11.22 12.32 0.06
N GLU A 13 -11.70 12.71 1.24
CA GLU A 13 -11.23 12.16 2.52
C GLU A 13 -11.59 10.68 2.69
N LEU A 14 -12.80 10.28 2.30
CA LEU A 14 -13.18 8.86 2.31
C LEU A 14 -12.28 8.03 1.40
N PHE A 15 -11.99 8.54 0.19
CA PHE A 15 -11.11 7.87 -0.76
C PHE A 15 -9.68 7.74 -0.20
N ARG A 16 -9.12 8.81 0.37
CA ARG A 16 -7.82 8.78 1.05
C ARG A 16 -7.77 7.70 2.12
N LEU A 17 -8.75 7.70 3.03
CA LEU A 17 -8.83 6.72 4.11
C LEU A 17 -8.88 5.28 3.59
N LYS A 18 -9.62 5.01 2.51
CA LYS A 18 -9.67 3.66 1.91
C LYS A 18 -8.39 3.26 1.20
N MET A 19 -7.66 4.20 0.62
CA MET A 19 -6.34 3.93 0.05
C MET A 19 -5.30 3.62 1.13
N GLU A 20 -5.34 4.32 2.27
CA GLU A 20 -4.48 4.03 3.43
C GLU A 20 -4.78 2.66 4.04
N GLU A 21 -6.06 2.34 4.26
CA GLU A 21 -6.47 1.01 4.75
C GLU A 21 -5.99 -0.11 3.81
N PHE A 22 -6.08 0.10 2.50
CA PHE A 22 -5.61 -0.87 1.51
C PHE A 22 -4.08 -1.02 1.54
N ALA A 23 -3.35 0.07 1.68
CA ALA A 23 -1.89 0.06 1.79
C ALA A 23 -1.42 -0.72 3.03
N ASP A 24 -2.04 -0.47 4.19
CA ASP A 24 -1.76 -1.19 5.43
C ASP A 24 -2.07 -2.68 5.27
N TRP A 25 -3.21 -3.02 4.62
CA TRP A 25 -3.57 -4.41 4.34
C TRP A 25 -2.55 -5.13 3.47
N CYS A 26 -2.01 -4.47 2.42
CA CYS A 26 -0.95 -5.04 1.58
C CYS A 26 0.34 -5.32 2.39
N ALA A 27 0.73 -4.41 3.28
CA ALA A 27 1.90 -4.58 4.13
C ALA A 27 1.77 -5.80 5.07
N GLU A 28 0.54 -6.11 5.49
CA GLU A 28 0.26 -7.25 6.37
C GLU A 28 0.09 -8.57 5.60
N HIS A 29 -0.60 -8.56 4.46
CA HIS A 29 -1.13 -9.78 3.83
C HIS A 29 -0.43 -10.14 2.51
N TRP A 30 0.26 -9.20 1.87
CA TRP A 30 0.94 -9.42 0.59
C TRP A 30 2.45 -9.51 0.69
N THR A 31 3.00 -9.66 1.90
CA THR A 31 4.41 -10.01 2.09
C THR A 31 4.65 -11.48 1.80
N VAL A 32 5.80 -11.80 1.19
CA VAL A 32 6.18 -13.20 0.93
C VAL A 32 6.91 -13.76 2.14
N THR A 33 6.30 -14.78 2.74
CA THR A 33 6.91 -15.55 3.83
C THR A 33 7.98 -16.50 3.31
N GLU A 34 8.91 -16.91 4.17
CA GLU A 34 9.93 -17.92 3.80
C GLU A 34 9.32 -19.27 3.41
N LEU A 35 8.15 -19.60 3.95
CA LEU A 35 7.46 -20.85 3.63
C LEU A 35 6.87 -20.81 2.22
N GLN A 36 6.16 -19.73 1.87
CA GLN A 36 5.61 -19.53 0.52
C GLN A 36 6.72 -19.39 -0.52
N ALA A 37 7.80 -18.68 -0.18
CA ALA A 37 9.00 -18.56 -1.01
C ALA A 37 9.53 -19.93 -1.47
N LYS A 38 9.59 -20.89 -0.55
CA LYS A 38 10.08 -22.26 -0.78
C LYS A 38 9.04 -23.15 -1.47
N ALA A 39 7.75 -22.94 -1.21
CA ALA A 39 6.68 -23.75 -1.76
C ALA A 39 6.37 -23.42 -3.24
N ASP A 40 6.37 -22.14 -3.59
CA ASP A 40 5.92 -21.67 -4.89
C ASP A 40 7.09 -21.48 -5.89
N ASN A 41 8.32 -21.84 -5.50
CA ASN A 41 9.55 -21.67 -6.29
C ASN A 41 9.74 -20.23 -6.85
N ILE A 42 9.14 -19.23 -6.19
CA ILE A 42 8.98 -17.84 -6.70
C ILE A 42 10.33 -17.19 -7.00
N PHE A 43 11.39 -17.64 -6.31
CA PHE A 43 12.70 -16.98 -6.32
C PHE A 43 13.82 -17.78 -6.96
N ASP A 44 13.56 -18.97 -7.51
CA ASP A 44 14.59 -19.79 -8.18
C ASP A 44 15.23 -19.06 -9.39
N GLY A 45 14.55 -18.07 -9.96
CA GLY A 45 15.07 -17.21 -11.04
C GLY A 45 15.30 -15.74 -10.66
N LYS A 46 15.15 -15.36 -9.39
CA LYS A 46 15.26 -13.95 -8.94
C LYS A 46 16.63 -13.70 -8.30
N PRO A 47 17.18 -12.46 -8.41
CA PRO A 47 18.45 -12.15 -7.79
C PRO A 47 18.36 -12.21 -6.25
N PRO A 48 19.49 -12.42 -5.54
CA PRO A 48 19.55 -12.35 -4.09
C PRO A 48 18.98 -11.02 -3.57
N GLY A 49 18.22 -11.06 -2.47
CA GLY A 49 17.60 -9.86 -1.88
C GLY A 49 16.25 -9.45 -2.46
N PHE A 50 15.77 -10.12 -3.52
CA PHE A 50 14.49 -9.75 -4.17
C PHE A 50 13.30 -9.84 -3.21
N ARG A 51 13.24 -10.88 -2.36
CA ARG A 51 12.15 -11.05 -1.40
C ARG A 51 12.13 -9.93 -0.37
N GLU A 52 13.30 -9.59 0.16
CA GLU A 52 13.48 -8.51 1.12
C GLU A 52 13.05 -7.18 0.50
N GLY A 53 13.50 -6.88 -0.71
CA GLY A 53 13.11 -5.67 -1.44
C GLY A 53 11.62 -5.61 -1.77
N TYR A 54 11.00 -6.74 -2.15
CA TYR A 54 9.56 -6.80 -2.39
C TYR A 54 8.76 -6.58 -1.09
N ASN A 55 9.12 -7.25 0.00
CA ASN A 55 8.45 -7.07 1.29
C ASN A 55 8.63 -5.64 1.82
N ASP A 56 9.80 -5.05 1.59
CA ASP A 56 10.05 -3.65 1.92
C ASP A 56 9.18 -2.71 1.07
N ALA A 57 9.05 -2.97 -0.24
CA ALA A 57 8.14 -2.20 -1.10
C ALA A 57 6.69 -2.26 -0.61
N MET A 58 6.20 -3.44 -0.18
CA MET A 58 4.84 -3.59 0.36
C MET A 58 4.63 -2.73 1.62
N ARG A 59 5.64 -2.62 2.49
CA ARG A 59 5.58 -1.77 3.71
C ARG A 59 5.54 -0.27 3.38
N HIS A 60 6.11 0.12 2.24
CA HIS A 60 6.21 1.53 1.83
C HIS A 60 5.06 1.99 0.92
N ILE A 61 4.07 1.13 0.61
CA ILE A 61 2.91 1.51 -0.22
C ILE A 61 2.17 2.71 0.41
N ARG A 62 2.07 2.76 1.74
CA ARG A 62 1.42 3.88 2.43
C ARG A 62 2.09 5.21 2.12
N GLY A 63 3.42 5.28 2.21
CA GLY A 63 4.15 6.49 1.85
C GLY A 63 3.97 6.87 0.38
N ALA A 64 3.85 5.89 -0.53
CA ALA A 64 3.55 6.16 -1.93
C ALA A 64 2.14 6.72 -2.14
N VAL A 65 1.15 6.27 -1.36
CA VAL A 65 -0.21 6.83 -1.35
C VAL A 65 -0.20 8.27 -0.83
N ASP A 66 0.49 8.53 0.27
CA ASP A 66 0.60 9.88 0.85
C ASP A 66 1.23 10.85 -0.17
N CYS A 67 2.37 10.49 -0.77
CA CYS A 67 3.00 11.31 -1.81
C CYS A 67 2.07 11.54 -3.02
N PHE A 68 1.37 10.52 -3.50
CA PHE A 68 0.44 10.65 -4.63
C PHE A 68 -0.73 11.59 -4.32
N LEU A 69 -1.19 11.63 -3.07
CA LEU A 69 -2.29 12.49 -2.65
C LEU A 69 -1.84 13.92 -2.31
N GLU A 70 -0.59 14.10 -1.88
CA GLU A 70 0.05 15.40 -1.65
C GLU A 70 0.43 16.13 -2.93
N ASP A 71 0.75 15.41 -4.02
CA ASP A 71 1.10 15.98 -5.35
C ASP A 71 -0.11 16.57 -6.10
N ARG A 72 -1.18 16.93 -5.39
CA ARG A 72 -2.31 17.67 -5.93
C ARG A 72 -1.94 19.16 -6.05
N PRO A 73 -1.98 19.76 -7.25
CA PRO A 73 -1.77 21.19 -7.43
C PRO A 73 -2.82 22.04 -6.72
#